data_AF-A0A418RSL9-F1
#
_entry.id   AF-A0A418RSL9-F1
#
_cell.length_a   1.000
_cell.length_b   1.000
_cell.length_c   1.000
_cell.angle_alpha   90.00
_cell.angle_beta   90.00
_cell.angle_gamma   90.00
#
_symmetry.space_group_name_H-M   'P 1'
#
loop_
_entity.id
_entity.type
_entity.pdbx_description
1 polymer ?
#
loop_
_entity_poly.entity_id
_entity_poly.type
_entity_poly.pdbx_seq_one_letter_code
_entity_poly.pdbx_strand_id
1 'polypeptide(L)'
;MIKPTEIYDLYWYFAAERQRIFYNRLSEQHNNLTEDSILKTYRFTNAYRASDRVSQFLIRHVIYSGDQSSQEVFFRTILFRFFNRISTWESLSTALNHEINYANYNFRLYDEIFTSIINGKNKLYSAAYIMPSGIREFGFSKKHQNNLKLLELMMQDNVPERVAEAKSLKNVFNTLKSYPTLGDFLAYQYTIDLAYSNLDCGLESDFIVAGPGALRGIKKCFSEVDNLSPPDVIRYVTERQQHEFSIRNIDFPDLYGRSLQLIDCQNLFCEIDKYARVYCPELAVGGRTRIKQKYSINPTTIKLFYPPKWNFNHKIPEKHLN
;
A
#
# COMPACT_ATOMS: atom_id res chain seq x y z
N MET A 1 31.34 -1.70 -5.00
CA MET A 1 30.74 -2.07 -3.72
C MET A 1 29.68 -1.03 -3.37
N ILE A 2 28.47 -1.42 -2.96
CA ILE A 2 27.44 -0.46 -2.51
C ILE A 2 27.98 0.36 -1.32
N LYS A 3 27.91 1.68 -1.40
CA LYS A 3 28.43 2.59 -0.37
C LYS A 3 27.28 3.25 0.39
N PRO A 4 27.00 2.83 1.64
CA PRO A 4 25.96 3.44 2.44
C PRO A 4 26.34 4.86 2.90
N THR A 5 25.34 5.70 3.11
CA THR A 5 25.44 6.99 3.79
C THR A 5 24.83 6.88 5.19
N GLU A 6 24.94 7.93 6.00
CA GLU A 6 24.25 8.04 7.30
C GLU A 6 22.72 7.84 7.21
N ILE A 7 22.10 8.14 6.05
CA ILE A 7 20.66 7.95 5.85
C ILE A 7 20.31 6.47 5.79
N TYR A 8 21.26 5.59 5.46
CA TYR A 8 21.03 4.15 5.53
C TYR A 8 20.93 3.64 6.97
N ASP A 9 21.68 4.22 7.91
CA ASP A 9 21.51 3.90 9.34
C ASP A 9 20.16 4.41 9.84
N LEU A 10 19.78 5.63 9.41
CA LEU A 10 18.47 6.21 9.71
C LEU A 10 17.32 5.39 9.13
N TYR A 11 17.49 4.75 7.96
CA TYR A 11 16.49 3.86 7.36
C TYR A 11 16.14 2.71 8.31
N TRP A 12 17.14 2.04 8.89
CA TRP A 12 16.91 0.91 9.80
C TRP A 12 16.35 1.33 11.15
N TYR A 13 16.84 2.45 11.70
CA TYR A 13 16.24 3.05 12.89
C TYR A 13 14.77 3.40 12.65
N PHE A 14 14.47 4.08 11.54
CA PHE A 14 13.11 4.45 11.15
C PHE A 14 12.21 3.21 11.00
N ALA A 15 12.70 2.14 10.35
CA ALA A 15 11.95 0.90 10.18
C ALA A 15 11.54 0.30 11.54
N ALA A 16 12.49 0.18 12.47
CA ALA A 16 12.23 -0.33 13.81
C ALA A 16 11.29 0.58 14.61
N GLU A 17 11.51 1.90 14.56
CA GLU A 17 10.69 2.85 15.30
C GLU A 17 9.25 2.90 14.79
N ARG A 18 9.05 2.80 13.47
CA ARG A 18 7.70 2.69 12.89
C ARG A 18 6.98 1.42 13.36
N GLN A 19 7.71 0.34 13.56
CA GLN A 19 7.16 -0.93 14.01
C GLN A 19 6.89 -0.93 15.52
N ARG A 20 7.74 -0.28 16.34
CA ARG A 20 7.43 -0.02 17.77
C ARG A 20 6.17 0.83 17.92
N ILE A 21 6.04 1.90 17.15
CA ILE A 21 4.82 2.72 17.13
C ILE A 21 3.58 1.88 16.79
N PHE A 22 3.71 0.93 15.85
CA PHE A 22 2.61 0.02 15.52
C PHE A 22 2.19 -0.82 16.74
N TYR A 23 3.13 -1.45 17.45
CA TYR A 23 2.83 -2.23 18.65
C TYR A 23 2.36 -1.38 19.85
N ASN A 24 2.88 -0.16 20.01
CA ASN A 24 2.42 0.78 21.04
C ASN A 24 0.97 1.20 20.79
N ARG A 25 0.56 1.38 19.52
CA ARG A 25 -0.84 1.63 19.15
C ARG A 25 -1.73 0.44 19.45
N LEU A 26 -1.27 -0.79 19.19
CA LEU A 26 -2.03 -2.01 19.51
C LEU A 26 -2.21 -2.20 21.02
N SER A 27 -1.26 -1.72 21.81
CA SER A 27 -1.27 -1.78 23.28
C SER A 27 -1.95 -0.56 23.91
N GLU A 28 -2.68 0.23 23.14
CA GLU A 28 -3.47 1.40 23.58
C GLU A 28 -2.63 2.50 24.28
N GLN A 29 -1.32 2.55 24.03
CA GLN A 29 -0.41 3.57 24.55
C GLN A 29 -0.48 4.87 23.74
N HIS A 30 -1.68 5.40 23.53
CA HIS A 30 -1.95 6.48 22.56
C HIS A 30 -1.16 7.78 22.81
N ASN A 31 -0.75 8.04 24.05
CA ASN A 31 -0.05 9.27 24.44
C ASN A 31 1.48 9.18 24.30
N ASN A 32 2.06 7.97 24.28
CA ASN A 32 3.52 7.75 24.30
C ASN A 32 3.94 6.79 23.17
N LEU A 33 3.55 7.10 21.93
CA LEU A 33 3.80 6.19 20.81
C LEU A 33 5.29 6.07 20.43
N THR A 34 6.07 7.12 20.64
CA THR A 34 7.50 7.25 20.28
C THR A 34 8.05 8.51 20.95
N GLU A 35 9.36 8.65 21.08
CA GLU A 35 10.00 9.92 21.43
C GLU A 35 10.48 10.74 20.21
N ASP A 36 10.43 10.16 19.01
CA ASP A 36 10.83 10.84 17.78
C ASP A 36 9.84 11.97 17.43
N SER A 37 10.34 13.21 17.47
CA SER A 37 9.54 14.42 17.24
C SER A 37 8.97 14.52 15.81
N ILE A 38 9.67 13.97 14.82
CA ILE A 38 9.23 13.95 13.41
C ILE A 38 8.07 12.95 13.27
N LEU A 39 8.18 11.77 13.89
CA LEU A 39 7.14 10.74 13.86
C LEU A 39 5.91 11.10 14.72
N LYS A 40 6.07 11.90 15.79
CA LYS A 40 4.96 12.53 16.53
C LYS A 40 4.19 13.52 15.65
N THR A 41 4.90 14.27 14.80
CA THR A 41 4.33 15.42 14.07
C THR A 41 3.73 15.04 12.72
N TYR A 42 4.35 14.12 11.99
CA TYR A 42 4.01 13.84 10.59
C TYR A 42 3.50 12.42 10.37
N ARG A 43 2.60 12.27 9.40
CA ARG A 43 2.02 10.96 9.07
C ARG A 43 3.01 10.14 8.27
N PHE A 44 3.32 8.91 8.67
CA PHE A 44 4.08 7.92 7.90
C PHE A 44 3.30 6.59 7.83
N THR A 45 3.61 5.73 6.86
CA THR A 45 3.09 4.35 6.81
C THR A 45 3.71 3.49 7.90
N ASN A 46 3.17 2.30 8.14
CA ASN A 46 3.84 1.28 8.96
C ASN A 46 5.02 0.65 8.19
N ALA A 47 5.90 -0.06 8.92
CA ALA A 47 7.00 -0.78 8.30
C ALA A 47 6.49 -1.88 7.35
N TYR A 48 5.48 -2.63 7.79
CA TYR A 48 4.74 -3.57 6.95
C TYR A 48 3.58 -2.84 6.25
N ARG A 49 3.56 -2.84 4.93
CA ARG A 49 2.48 -2.24 4.11
C ARG A 49 1.11 -2.81 4.49
N ALA A 50 1.06 -4.12 4.71
CA ALA A 50 -0.18 -4.80 5.06
C ALA A 50 -0.77 -4.30 6.39
N SER A 51 0.05 -3.78 7.29
CA SER A 51 -0.38 -3.25 8.60
C SER A 51 -0.98 -1.84 8.51
N ASP A 52 -0.86 -1.14 7.39
CA ASP A 52 -1.53 0.15 7.22
C ASP A 52 -3.05 -0.01 7.32
N ARG A 53 -3.74 0.95 7.95
CA ARG A 53 -5.21 0.88 8.16
C ARG A 53 -6.00 0.60 6.88
N VAL A 54 -5.62 1.23 5.78
CA VAL A 54 -6.30 1.08 4.48
C VAL A 54 -5.96 -0.28 3.84
N SER A 55 -4.80 -0.86 4.13
CA SER A 55 -4.45 -2.22 3.73
C SER A 55 -5.18 -3.26 4.58
N GLN A 56 -5.23 -3.08 5.90
CA GLN A 56 -6.00 -3.94 6.81
C GLN A 56 -7.49 -3.97 6.41
N PHE A 57 -8.05 -2.81 6.10
CA PHE A 57 -9.43 -2.73 5.60
C PHE A 57 -9.60 -3.45 4.27
N LEU A 58 -8.71 -3.23 3.29
CA LEU A 58 -8.74 -3.96 2.01
C LEU A 58 -8.73 -5.49 2.26
N ILE A 59 -7.74 -5.97 3.02
CA ILE A 59 -7.53 -7.41 3.20
C ILE A 59 -8.76 -8.01 3.88
N ARG A 60 -9.20 -7.46 5.03
CA ARG A 60 -10.30 -8.03 5.82
C ARG A 60 -11.68 -7.87 5.19
N HIS A 61 -12.00 -6.66 4.73
CA HIS A 61 -13.39 -6.27 4.39
C HIS A 61 -13.67 -6.18 2.89
N VAL A 62 -12.65 -6.34 2.03
CA VAL A 62 -12.80 -6.25 0.57
C VAL A 62 -12.39 -7.56 -0.10
N ILE A 63 -11.15 -8.01 0.15
CA ILE A 63 -10.61 -9.24 -0.46
C ILE A 63 -11.33 -10.47 0.10
N TYR A 64 -11.22 -10.68 1.41
CA TYR A 64 -11.72 -11.90 2.09
C TYR A 64 -13.18 -11.79 2.55
N SER A 65 -13.98 -10.94 1.89
CA SER A 65 -15.42 -10.80 2.12
C SER A 65 -16.19 -11.21 0.87
N GLY A 66 -17.35 -11.87 1.02
CA GLY A 66 -18.19 -12.28 -0.10
C GLY A 66 -17.60 -13.42 -0.95
N ASP A 67 -18.09 -13.55 -2.20
CA ASP A 67 -17.62 -14.57 -3.15
C ASP A 67 -16.11 -14.45 -3.42
N GLN A 68 -15.42 -15.58 -3.38
CA GLN A 68 -13.98 -15.75 -3.52
C GLN A 68 -13.56 -16.18 -4.94
N SER A 69 -14.48 -16.18 -5.91
CA SER A 69 -14.18 -16.33 -7.33
C SER A 69 -13.24 -15.22 -7.83
N SER A 70 -12.44 -15.52 -8.86
CA SER A 70 -11.42 -14.60 -9.37
C SER A 70 -12.02 -13.26 -9.82
N GLN A 71 -13.15 -13.31 -10.51
CA GLN A 71 -13.90 -12.13 -10.98
C GLN A 71 -14.28 -11.22 -9.83
N GLU A 72 -14.86 -11.80 -8.77
CA GLU A 72 -15.40 -11.07 -7.63
C GLU A 72 -14.29 -10.46 -6.76
N VAL A 73 -13.24 -11.23 -6.47
CA VAL A 73 -12.06 -10.75 -5.73
C VAL A 73 -11.36 -9.64 -6.49
N PHE A 74 -11.13 -9.82 -7.80
CA PHE A 74 -10.50 -8.80 -8.64
C PHE A 74 -11.34 -7.52 -8.68
N PHE A 75 -12.64 -7.64 -8.98
CA PHE A 75 -13.57 -6.53 -9.09
C PHE A 75 -13.57 -5.67 -7.82
N ARG A 76 -13.81 -6.29 -6.66
CA ARG A 76 -13.83 -5.57 -5.37
C ARG A 76 -12.49 -4.92 -5.05
N THR A 77 -11.38 -5.64 -5.29
CA THR A 77 -10.04 -5.16 -4.98
C THR A 77 -9.69 -3.92 -5.79
N ILE A 78 -9.89 -3.96 -7.12
CA ILE A 78 -9.58 -2.84 -8.02
C ILE A 78 -10.53 -1.66 -7.77
N LEU A 79 -11.83 -1.93 -7.61
CA LEU A 79 -12.81 -0.91 -7.28
C LEU A 79 -12.45 -0.14 -6.00
N PHE A 80 -12.10 -0.85 -4.92
CA PHE A 80 -11.65 -0.21 -3.68
C PHE A 80 -10.41 0.64 -3.92
N ARG A 81 -9.45 0.13 -4.68
CA ARG A 81 -8.14 0.77 -4.89
C ARG A 81 -8.15 1.96 -5.83
N PHE A 82 -9.15 2.13 -6.69
CA PHE A 82 -9.34 3.38 -7.42
C PHE A 82 -9.59 4.56 -6.49
N PHE A 83 -10.40 4.37 -5.45
CA PHE A 83 -10.71 5.42 -4.49
C PHE A 83 -9.73 5.46 -3.32
N ASN A 84 -9.23 4.27 -2.94
CA ASN A 84 -8.28 4.03 -1.86
C ASN A 84 -8.71 4.69 -0.52
N ARG A 85 -10.03 4.75 -0.28
CA ARG A 85 -10.64 5.45 0.86
C ARG A 85 -11.73 4.59 1.49
N ILE A 86 -11.54 4.25 2.77
CA ILE A 86 -12.46 3.40 3.55
C ILE A 86 -13.88 3.96 3.54
N SER A 87 -14.06 5.25 3.85
CA SER A 87 -15.40 5.85 3.91
C SER A 87 -16.16 5.83 2.58
N THR A 88 -15.43 5.83 1.45
CA THR A 88 -16.04 5.70 0.12
C THR A 88 -16.60 4.30 -0.08
N TRP A 89 -15.84 3.28 0.33
CA TRP A 89 -16.30 1.89 0.32
C TRP A 89 -17.49 1.67 1.26
N GLU A 90 -17.44 2.21 2.47
CA GLU A 90 -18.55 2.11 3.44
C GLU A 90 -19.82 2.78 2.91
N SER A 91 -19.71 3.99 2.33
CA SER A 91 -20.85 4.68 1.73
C SER A 91 -21.45 3.91 0.55
N LEU A 92 -20.59 3.32 -0.31
CA LEU A 92 -21.03 2.47 -1.40
C LEU A 92 -21.72 1.20 -0.87
N SER A 93 -21.11 0.55 0.12
CA SER A 93 -21.64 -0.66 0.75
C SER A 93 -23.01 -0.40 1.35
N THR A 94 -23.21 0.69 2.10
CA THR A 94 -24.51 1.03 2.67
C THR A 94 -25.55 1.31 1.58
N ALA A 95 -25.18 2.03 0.52
CA ALA A 95 -26.09 2.33 -0.58
C ALA A 95 -26.51 1.09 -1.40
N LEU A 96 -25.70 0.03 -1.36
CA LEU A 96 -25.93 -1.25 -2.04
C LEU A 96 -26.35 -2.38 -1.09
N ASN A 97 -26.90 -2.07 0.08
CA ASN A 97 -27.36 -3.06 1.07
C ASN A 97 -26.29 -4.11 1.44
N HIS A 98 -25.02 -3.68 1.50
CA HIS A 98 -23.84 -4.49 1.80
C HIS A 98 -23.44 -5.53 0.75
N GLU A 99 -24.00 -5.46 -0.46
CA GLU A 99 -23.69 -6.37 -1.56
C GLU A 99 -22.89 -5.68 -2.67
N ILE A 100 -21.58 -5.51 -2.46
CA ILE A 100 -20.68 -5.07 -3.53
C ILE A 100 -20.14 -6.31 -4.23
N ASN A 101 -20.74 -6.68 -5.35
CA ASN A 101 -20.32 -7.78 -6.20
C ASN A 101 -20.39 -7.40 -7.69
N TYR A 102 -19.66 -8.14 -8.51
CA TYR A 102 -19.64 -7.92 -9.96
C TYR A 102 -20.96 -8.34 -10.62
N ALA A 103 -21.58 -9.43 -10.15
CA ALA A 103 -22.84 -9.93 -10.70
C ALA A 103 -23.97 -8.87 -10.73
N ASN A 104 -24.05 -8.02 -9.70
CA ASN A 104 -25.05 -6.96 -9.56
C ASN A 104 -24.48 -5.57 -9.94
N TYR A 105 -23.30 -5.51 -10.55
CA TYR A 105 -22.68 -4.25 -10.92
C TYR A 105 -23.53 -3.49 -11.95
N ASN A 106 -23.77 -2.21 -11.68
CA ASN A 106 -24.47 -1.30 -12.59
C ASN A 106 -23.79 0.06 -12.63
N PHE A 107 -23.28 0.44 -13.80
CA PHE A 107 -22.57 1.70 -14.01
C PHE A 107 -23.38 2.93 -13.54
N ARG A 108 -24.66 3.02 -13.89
CA ARG A 108 -25.50 4.19 -13.59
C ARG A 108 -25.72 4.32 -12.09
N LEU A 109 -26.04 3.22 -11.42
CA LEU A 109 -26.23 3.20 -9.97
C LEU A 109 -24.95 3.62 -9.23
N TYR A 110 -23.79 3.11 -9.63
CA TYR A 110 -22.52 3.47 -9.00
C TYR A 110 -22.15 4.94 -9.26
N ASP A 111 -22.37 5.45 -10.49
CA ASP A 111 -22.18 6.86 -10.82
C ASP A 111 -23.08 7.79 -9.99
N GLU A 112 -24.35 7.43 -9.81
CA GLU A 112 -25.31 8.17 -8.99
C GLU A 112 -24.86 8.22 -7.52
N ILE A 113 -24.47 7.08 -6.94
CA ILE A 113 -23.97 7.00 -5.55
C ILE A 113 -22.73 7.87 -5.39
N PHE A 114 -21.73 7.74 -6.26
CA PHE A 114 -20.50 8.53 -6.17
C PHE A 114 -20.73 10.02 -6.42
N THR A 115 -21.63 10.37 -7.34
CA THR A 115 -22.05 11.75 -7.57
C THR A 115 -22.73 12.32 -6.32
N SER A 116 -23.58 11.55 -5.64
CA SER A 116 -24.22 11.96 -4.39
C SER A 116 -23.20 12.25 -3.29
N ILE A 117 -22.17 11.39 -3.13
CA ILE A 117 -21.06 11.63 -2.19
C ILE A 117 -20.36 12.96 -2.49
N ILE A 118 -20.06 13.24 -3.77
CA ILE A 118 -19.41 14.48 -4.20
C ILE A 118 -20.32 15.70 -3.93
N ASN A 119 -21.61 15.61 -4.26
CA ASN A 119 -22.58 16.68 -4.04
C ASN A 119 -22.79 16.98 -2.54
N GLY A 120 -22.66 15.96 -1.69
CA GLY A 120 -22.57 16.09 -0.23
C GLY A 120 -21.25 16.69 0.27
N LYS A 121 -20.39 17.22 -0.61
CA LYS A 121 -19.07 17.80 -0.32
C LYS A 121 -18.07 16.80 0.31
N ASN A 122 -18.30 15.51 0.16
CA ASN A 122 -17.40 14.46 0.63
C ASN A 122 -16.36 14.10 -0.45
N LYS A 123 -15.13 13.81 -0.03
CA LYS A 123 -14.04 13.43 -0.96
C LYS A 123 -14.20 11.98 -1.42
N LEU A 124 -14.24 11.73 -2.72
CA LEU A 124 -14.31 10.34 -3.17
C LEU A 124 -12.97 9.59 -3.07
N TYR A 125 -11.86 10.29 -3.29
CA TYR A 125 -10.51 9.70 -3.33
C TYR A 125 -9.70 10.06 -2.08
N SER A 126 -8.78 9.17 -1.70
CA SER A 126 -7.71 9.50 -0.77
C SER A 126 -6.62 10.38 -1.43
N ALA A 127 -5.71 10.91 -0.62
CA ALA A 127 -4.52 11.62 -1.11
C ALA A 127 -3.39 10.68 -1.59
N ALA A 128 -3.54 9.37 -1.38
CA ALA A 128 -2.63 8.34 -1.89
C ALA A 128 -3.20 7.73 -3.16
N TYR A 129 -2.31 7.18 -4.00
CA TYR A 129 -2.66 6.54 -5.28
C TYR A 129 -3.48 7.47 -6.17
N ILE A 130 -2.85 8.59 -6.56
CA ILE A 130 -3.51 9.61 -7.36
C ILE A 130 -3.92 9.00 -8.71
N MET A 131 -5.20 8.70 -8.84
CA MET A 131 -5.75 8.19 -10.09
C MET A 131 -5.73 9.28 -11.18
N PRO A 132 -5.29 8.98 -12.40
CA PRO A 132 -5.46 9.87 -13.55
C PRO A 132 -6.94 10.13 -13.85
N SER A 133 -7.24 11.17 -14.63
CA SER A 133 -8.62 11.54 -14.93
C SER A 133 -9.34 10.56 -15.86
N GLY A 134 -8.61 9.90 -16.76
CA GLY A 134 -9.15 8.94 -17.73
C GLY A 134 -10.02 9.57 -18.84
N ILE A 135 -10.08 10.90 -18.92
CA ILE A 135 -10.99 11.62 -19.83
C ILE A 135 -10.62 11.36 -21.29
N ARG A 136 -9.32 11.26 -21.61
CA ARG A 136 -8.86 11.04 -22.98
C ARG A 136 -9.22 9.63 -23.47
N GLU A 137 -9.28 8.68 -22.56
CA GLU A 137 -9.48 7.27 -22.81
C GLU A 137 -10.98 6.92 -22.90
N PHE A 138 -11.82 7.51 -22.05
CA PHE A 138 -13.22 7.11 -21.90
C PHE A 138 -14.24 8.24 -22.10
N GLY A 139 -13.80 9.50 -22.20
CA GLY A 139 -14.65 10.63 -22.60
C GLY A 139 -15.60 11.19 -21.54
N PHE A 140 -15.68 10.62 -20.33
CA PHE A 140 -16.57 11.14 -19.29
C PHE A 140 -15.96 12.36 -18.59
N SER A 141 -16.80 13.35 -18.27
CA SER A 141 -16.35 14.57 -17.59
C SER A 141 -15.95 14.33 -16.13
N LYS A 142 -16.59 13.38 -15.44
CA LYS A 142 -16.26 13.05 -14.05
C LYS A 142 -15.26 11.90 -13.99
N LYS A 143 -14.20 12.10 -13.19
CA LYS A 143 -13.11 11.12 -13.03
C LYS A 143 -13.58 9.73 -12.61
N HIS A 144 -14.54 9.61 -11.69
CA HIS A 144 -15.02 8.29 -11.23
C HIS A 144 -15.76 7.51 -12.30
N GLN A 145 -16.43 8.19 -13.23
CA GLN A 145 -17.06 7.55 -14.39
C GLN A 145 -15.99 6.89 -15.27
N ASN A 146 -14.88 7.59 -15.55
CA ASN A 146 -13.76 7.03 -16.31
C ASN A 146 -13.09 5.86 -15.56
N ASN A 147 -12.96 5.94 -14.23
CA ASN A 147 -12.44 4.82 -13.44
C ASN A 147 -13.39 3.60 -13.49
N LEU A 148 -14.70 3.80 -13.41
CA LEU A 148 -15.67 2.71 -13.59
C LEU A 148 -15.59 2.07 -14.98
N LYS A 149 -15.43 2.88 -16.05
CA LYS A 149 -15.21 2.37 -17.40
C LYS A 149 -13.92 1.57 -17.56
N LEU A 150 -12.85 1.98 -16.89
CA LEU A 150 -11.63 1.19 -16.85
C LEU A 150 -11.87 -0.18 -16.21
N LEU A 151 -12.59 -0.25 -15.09
CA LEU A 151 -12.93 -1.54 -14.47
C LEU A 151 -13.82 -2.39 -15.38
N GLU A 152 -14.86 -1.82 -15.98
CA GLU A 152 -15.71 -2.54 -16.95
C GLU A 152 -14.88 -3.13 -18.08
N LEU A 153 -13.97 -2.35 -18.68
CA LEU A 153 -13.08 -2.81 -19.74
C LEU A 153 -12.22 -3.99 -19.26
N MET A 154 -11.61 -3.88 -18.07
CA MET A 154 -10.78 -4.96 -17.51
C MET A 154 -11.58 -6.24 -17.22
N MET A 155 -12.83 -6.11 -16.77
CA MET A 155 -13.71 -7.25 -16.56
C MET A 155 -14.12 -7.90 -17.90
N GLN A 156 -14.47 -7.10 -18.90
CA GLN A 156 -14.84 -7.59 -20.24
C GLN A 156 -13.68 -8.30 -20.95
N ASP A 157 -12.45 -7.82 -20.74
CA ASP A 157 -11.23 -8.40 -21.29
C ASP A 157 -10.73 -9.63 -20.48
N ASN A 158 -11.52 -10.17 -19.56
CA ASN A 158 -11.15 -11.31 -18.70
C ASN A 158 -9.78 -11.11 -18.02
N VAL A 159 -9.50 -9.89 -17.54
CA VAL A 159 -8.33 -9.65 -16.68
C VAL A 159 -8.35 -10.53 -15.43
N PRO A 160 -9.47 -10.70 -14.71
CA PRO A 160 -9.50 -11.52 -13.50
C PRO A 160 -8.94 -12.94 -13.70
N GLU A 161 -9.33 -13.60 -14.79
CA GLU A 161 -8.88 -14.94 -15.17
C GLU A 161 -7.40 -14.93 -15.51
N ARG A 162 -6.95 -13.99 -16.36
CA ARG A 162 -5.52 -13.86 -16.70
C ARG A 162 -4.63 -13.58 -15.50
N VAL A 163 -5.16 -12.90 -14.47
CA VAL A 163 -4.46 -12.69 -13.20
C VAL A 163 -4.44 -13.96 -12.37
N ALA A 164 -5.56 -14.68 -12.27
CA ALA A 164 -5.64 -15.94 -11.52
C ALA A 164 -4.77 -17.04 -12.13
N GLU A 165 -4.57 -17.02 -13.45
CA GLU A 165 -3.71 -17.95 -14.19
C GLU A 165 -2.27 -17.42 -14.37
N ALA A 166 -1.98 -16.23 -13.85
CA ALA A 166 -0.68 -15.62 -14.01
C ALA A 166 0.38 -16.42 -13.25
N LYS A 167 1.24 -17.11 -14.00
CA LYS A 167 2.37 -17.90 -13.46
C LYS A 167 3.44 -17.08 -12.70
N SER A 168 3.28 -15.76 -12.60
CA SER A 168 4.18 -14.90 -11.81
C SER A 168 3.55 -13.55 -11.53
N LEU A 169 3.99 -12.93 -10.44
CA LEU A 169 3.59 -11.58 -10.06
C LEU A 169 3.99 -10.53 -11.10
N LYS A 170 5.10 -10.77 -11.83
CA LYS A 170 5.52 -9.94 -12.97
C LYS A 170 4.50 -9.97 -14.12
N ASN A 171 3.87 -11.12 -14.38
CA ASN A 171 2.84 -11.23 -15.40
C ASN A 171 1.58 -10.48 -14.99
N VAL A 172 1.16 -10.56 -13.73
CA VAL A 172 0.06 -9.72 -13.20
C VAL A 172 0.37 -8.24 -13.40
N PHE A 173 1.58 -7.81 -13.03
CA PHE A 173 2.00 -6.42 -13.23
C PHE A 173 1.93 -5.99 -14.69
N ASN A 174 2.46 -6.80 -15.61
CA ASN A 174 2.43 -6.48 -17.05
C ASN A 174 1.00 -6.43 -17.58
N THR A 175 0.13 -7.36 -17.17
CA THR A 175 -1.29 -7.36 -17.52
C THR A 175 -1.97 -6.09 -17.03
N LEU A 176 -1.75 -5.67 -15.79
CA LEU A 176 -2.36 -4.44 -15.28
C LEU A 176 -1.80 -3.19 -15.96
N LYS A 177 -0.48 -3.15 -16.19
CA LYS A 177 0.20 -2.01 -16.83
C LYS A 177 -0.23 -1.79 -18.28
N SER A 178 -0.71 -2.82 -18.98
CA SER A 178 -1.20 -2.66 -20.36
C SER A 178 -2.51 -1.88 -20.46
N TYR A 179 -3.20 -1.63 -19.34
CA TYR A 179 -4.45 -0.89 -19.33
C TYR A 179 -4.25 0.62 -19.22
N PRO A 180 -5.13 1.41 -19.85
CA PRO A 180 -5.02 2.86 -19.82
C PRO A 180 -5.02 3.40 -18.39
N THR A 181 -4.30 4.50 -18.18
CA THR A 181 -4.12 5.17 -16.88
C THR A 181 -3.31 4.40 -15.81
N LEU A 182 -3.06 3.09 -15.99
CA LEU A 182 -2.29 2.27 -15.04
C LEU A 182 -0.80 2.30 -15.38
N GLY A 183 -0.12 3.39 -15.02
CA GLY A 183 1.34 3.47 -15.09
C GLY A 183 2.03 2.56 -14.05
N ASP A 184 3.36 2.48 -14.12
CA ASP A 184 4.20 1.59 -13.29
C ASP A 184 3.81 1.58 -11.80
N PHE A 185 3.60 2.76 -11.24
CA PHE A 185 3.26 2.88 -9.83
C PHE A 185 1.91 2.23 -9.49
N LEU A 186 0.84 2.58 -10.20
CA LEU A 186 -0.51 2.07 -9.91
C LEU A 186 -0.62 0.58 -10.21
N ALA A 187 -0.11 0.15 -11.37
CA ALA A 187 -0.09 -1.25 -11.75
C ALA A 187 0.63 -2.10 -10.70
N TYR A 188 1.78 -1.64 -10.18
CA TYR A 188 2.50 -2.35 -9.14
C TYR A 188 1.77 -2.38 -7.79
N GLN A 189 1.18 -1.27 -7.35
CA GLN A 189 0.41 -1.27 -6.09
C GLN A 189 -0.75 -2.28 -6.15
N TYR A 190 -1.48 -2.31 -7.27
CA TYR A 190 -2.62 -3.22 -7.47
C TYR A 190 -2.19 -4.66 -7.61
N THR A 191 -1.03 -4.90 -8.23
CA THR A 191 -0.40 -6.23 -8.27
C THR A 191 -0.17 -6.77 -6.86
N ILE A 192 0.38 -5.96 -5.94
CA ILE A 192 0.59 -6.39 -4.56
C ILE A 192 -0.72 -6.56 -3.80
N ASP A 193 -1.73 -5.72 -4.07
CA ASP A 193 -3.05 -5.87 -3.46
C ASP A 193 -3.73 -7.18 -3.86
N LEU A 194 -3.63 -7.57 -5.12
CA LEU A 194 -4.10 -8.87 -5.59
C LEU A 194 -3.25 -10.01 -5.01
N ALA A 195 -1.94 -9.82 -4.82
CA ALA A 195 -1.07 -10.79 -4.14
C ALA A 195 -1.44 -11.00 -2.67
N TYR A 196 -2.25 -10.15 -2.04
CA TYR A 196 -2.79 -10.43 -0.70
C TYR A 196 -4.01 -11.35 -0.70
N SER A 197 -4.60 -11.61 -1.86
CA SER A 197 -5.79 -12.46 -2.01
C SER A 197 -5.46 -13.96 -2.10
N ASN A 198 -6.54 -14.75 -2.21
CA ASN A 198 -6.52 -16.18 -2.49
C ASN A 198 -6.15 -16.51 -3.95
N LEU A 199 -5.98 -15.52 -4.83
CA LEU A 199 -5.56 -15.75 -6.21
C LEU A 199 -4.13 -16.29 -6.25
N ASP A 200 -3.91 -17.32 -7.07
CA ASP A 200 -2.61 -17.97 -7.26
C ASP A 200 -1.72 -17.18 -8.22
N CYS A 201 -1.40 -15.95 -7.85
CA CYS A 201 -0.66 -15.00 -8.69
C CYS A 201 0.78 -14.74 -8.21
N GLY A 202 1.29 -15.58 -7.30
CA GLY A 202 2.59 -15.44 -6.64
C GLY A 202 2.55 -14.73 -5.29
N LEU A 203 3.71 -14.61 -4.66
CA LEU A 203 3.92 -13.89 -3.40
C LEU A 203 4.36 -12.45 -3.67
N GLU A 204 4.01 -11.53 -2.78
CA GLU A 204 4.40 -10.12 -2.88
C GLU A 204 5.93 -9.90 -2.83
N SER A 205 6.68 -10.93 -2.44
CA SER A 205 8.14 -11.01 -2.44
C SER A 205 8.76 -11.34 -3.80
N ASP A 206 7.98 -11.75 -4.79
CA ASP A 206 8.53 -12.34 -6.03
C ASP A 206 8.89 -11.28 -7.09
N PHE A 207 8.31 -10.08 -6.98
CA PHE A 207 8.48 -9.02 -7.96
C PHE A 207 8.37 -7.62 -7.32
N ILE A 208 9.24 -6.71 -7.76
CA ILE A 208 9.32 -5.35 -7.23
C ILE A 208 9.51 -4.31 -8.34
N VAL A 209 8.74 -3.22 -8.25
CA VAL A 209 8.92 -2.01 -9.05
C VAL A 209 9.13 -0.84 -8.11
N ALA A 210 10.28 -0.17 -8.23
CA ALA A 210 10.61 0.96 -7.37
C ALA A 210 9.77 2.19 -7.75
N GLY A 211 8.92 2.65 -6.83
CA GLY A 211 8.18 3.90 -7.02
C GLY A 211 9.09 5.15 -6.94
N PRO A 212 8.63 6.32 -7.41
CA PRO A 212 9.45 7.54 -7.43
C PRO A 212 9.98 7.98 -6.06
N GLY A 213 9.23 7.69 -4.98
CA GLY A 213 9.69 7.92 -3.61
C GLY A 213 10.84 7.01 -3.22
N ALA A 214 10.71 5.71 -3.48
CA ALA A 214 11.75 4.74 -3.20
C ALA A 214 13.04 5.04 -3.98
N LEU A 215 12.94 5.43 -5.27
CA LEU A 215 14.11 5.82 -6.06
C LEU A 215 14.90 6.98 -5.43
N ARG A 216 14.21 7.96 -4.84
CA ARG A 216 14.88 9.06 -4.12
C ARG A 216 15.43 8.60 -2.77
N GLY A 217 14.73 7.73 -2.07
CA GLY A 217 15.20 7.12 -0.82
C GLY A 217 16.51 6.37 -1.02
N ILE A 218 16.57 5.51 -2.05
CA ILE A 218 17.77 4.77 -2.43
C ILE A 218 18.96 5.73 -2.66
N LYS A 219 18.76 6.80 -3.44
CA LYS A 219 19.80 7.82 -3.70
C LYS A 219 20.26 8.57 -2.46
N LYS A 220 19.46 8.61 -1.40
CA LYS A 220 19.84 9.20 -0.12
C LYS A 220 20.59 8.20 0.75
N CYS A 221 20.14 6.95 0.79
CA CYS A 221 20.77 5.88 1.58
C CYS A 221 22.12 5.45 1.01
N PHE A 222 22.35 5.59 -0.29
CA PHE A 222 23.56 5.12 -0.94
C PHE A 222 24.16 6.18 -1.84
N SER A 223 25.45 6.50 -1.62
CA SER A 223 26.21 7.39 -2.50
C SER A 223 26.63 6.69 -3.79
N GLU A 224 26.85 5.38 -3.72
CA GLU A 224 27.13 4.51 -4.87
C GLU A 224 26.36 3.19 -4.70
N VAL A 225 25.72 2.74 -5.78
CA VAL A 225 24.98 1.46 -5.83
C VAL A 225 25.60 0.49 -6.86
N ASP A 226 26.84 0.74 -7.27
CA ASP A 226 27.50 0.04 -8.39
C ASP A 226 26.59 -0.01 -9.63
N ASN A 227 26.58 -1.17 -10.31
CA ASN A 227 25.74 -1.49 -11.46
C ASN A 227 24.39 -2.09 -11.05
N LEU A 228 23.97 -1.99 -9.78
CA LEU A 228 22.70 -2.56 -9.34
C LEU A 228 21.52 -1.72 -9.83
N SER A 229 20.49 -2.39 -10.36
CA SER A 229 19.23 -1.73 -10.64
C SER A 229 18.48 -1.41 -9.33
N PRO A 230 17.54 -0.43 -9.30
CA PRO A 230 16.78 -0.14 -8.09
C PRO A 230 16.04 -1.36 -7.50
N PRO A 231 15.41 -2.26 -8.29
CA PRO A 231 14.93 -3.55 -7.81
C PRO A 231 15.99 -4.40 -7.10
N ASP A 232 17.21 -4.46 -7.62
CA ASP A 232 18.29 -5.25 -7.03
C ASP A 232 18.78 -4.63 -5.72
N VAL A 233 18.82 -3.30 -5.62
CA VAL A 233 19.11 -2.60 -4.35
C VAL A 233 18.05 -2.93 -3.30
N ILE A 234 16.77 -2.96 -3.68
CA ILE A 234 15.70 -3.31 -2.74
C ILE A 234 15.86 -4.77 -2.27
N ARG A 235 16.12 -5.71 -3.19
CA ARG A 235 16.38 -7.12 -2.82
C ARG A 235 17.58 -7.25 -1.89
N TYR A 236 18.69 -6.58 -2.21
CA TYR A 236 19.90 -6.55 -1.40
C TYR A 236 19.61 -6.08 0.04
N VAL A 237 18.84 -5.00 0.20
CA VAL A 237 18.45 -4.48 1.53
C VAL A 237 17.52 -5.45 2.25
N THR A 238 16.55 -6.05 1.56
CA THR A 238 15.62 -7.01 2.16
C THR A 238 16.33 -8.27 2.65
N GLU A 239 17.21 -8.85 1.85
CA GLU A 239 17.94 -10.08 2.18
C GLU A 239 18.88 -9.89 3.38
N ARG A 240 19.42 -8.67 3.55
CA ARG A 240 20.37 -8.35 4.63
C ARG A 240 19.72 -7.85 5.91
N GLN A 241 18.39 -7.68 5.96
CA GLN A 241 17.72 -7.00 7.07
C GLN A 241 18.16 -7.48 8.47
N GLN A 242 18.31 -8.80 8.67
CA GLN A 242 18.72 -9.35 9.96
C GLN A 242 20.16 -8.99 10.33
N HIS A 243 21.06 -9.04 9.35
CA HIS A 243 22.44 -8.60 9.53
C HIS A 243 22.49 -7.09 9.82
N GLU A 244 21.74 -6.29 9.07
CA GLU A 244 21.73 -4.83 9.20
C GLU A 244 21.14 -4.36 10.55
N PHE A 245 20.14 -5.06 11.08
CA PHE A 245 19.64 -4.84 12.45
C PHE A 245 20.69 -5.23 13.49
N SER A 246 21.32 -6.40 13.34
CA SER A 246 22.33 -6.91 14.28
C SER A 246 23.55 -5.99 14.39
N ILE A 247 24.16 -5.59 13.27
CA ILE A 247 25.36 -4.73 13.30
C ILE A 247 25.09 -3.32 13.87
N ARG A 248 23.84 -2.89 13.86
CA ARG A 248 23.40 -1.60 14.43
C ARG A 248 22.86 -1.73 15.86
N ASN A 249 22.86 -2.93 16.42
CA ASN A 249 22.26 -3.22 17.73
C ASN A 249 20.79 -2.75 17.81
N ILE A 250 20.03 -2.97 16.72
CA ILE A 250 18.61 -2.63 16.64
C ILE A 250 17.79 -3.88 16.92
N ASP A 251 17.02 -3.86 18.01
CA ASP A 251 15.96 -4.83 18.23
C ASP A 251 14.73 -4.44 17.39
N PHE A 252 14.43 -5.27 16.38
CA PHE A 252 13.33 -5.07 15.44
C PHE A 252 12.16 -5.98 15.82
N PRO A 253 11.03 -5.43 16.30
CA PRO A 253 9.86 -6.23 16.62
C PRO A 253 9.15 -6.67 15.33
N ASP A 254 9.52 -7.82 14.79
CA ASP A 254 8.98 -8.35 13.55
C ASP A 254 7.46 -8.58 13.60
N LEU A 255 6.84 -8.97 12.47
CA LEU A 255 5.40 -9.21 12.43
C LEU A 255 5.09 -10.68 12.78
N TYR A 256 5.22 -11.03 14.06
CA TYR A 256 4.94 -12.39 14.57
C TYR A 256 5.75 -13.50 13.88
N GLY A 257 7.05 -13.24 13.68
CA GLY A 257 8.00 -14.11 12.99
C GLY A 257 8.06 -13.90 11.47
N ARG A 258 7.29 -12.96 10.91
CA ARG A 258 7.40 -12.57 9.50
C ARG A 258 8.43 -11.46 9.35
N SER A 259 9.43 -11.68 8.49
CA SER A 259 10.41 -10.66 8.08
C SER A 259 9.80 -9.62 7.14
N LEU A 260 10.46 -8.48 6.99
CA LEU A 260 10.10 -7.48 5.97
C LEU A 260 10.19 -8.10 4.57
N GLN A 261 9.23 -7.79 3.71
CA GLN A 261 9.19 -8.23 2.31
C GLN A 261 9.68 -7.11 1.37
N LEU A 262 9.85 -7.42 0.07
CA LEU A 262 10.35 -6.44 -0.92
C LEU A 262 9.52 -5.14 -0.94
N ILE A 263 8.19 -5.27 -0.90
CA ILE A 263 7.28 -4.12 -0.89
C ILE A 263 7.43 -3.27 0.38
N ASP A 264 7.70 -3.90 1.52
CA ASP A 264 7.90 -3.22 2.80
C ASP A 264 9.20 -2.41 2.74
N CYS A 265 10.29 -3.03 2.29
CA CYS A 265 11.57 -2.34 2.12
C CYS A 265 11.49 -1.19 1.10
N GLN A 266 10.75 -1.36 0.00
CA GLN A 266 10.47 -0.28 -0.95
C GLN A 266 9.70 0.87 -0.30
N ASN A 267 8.69 0.56 0.52
CA ASN A 267 7.88 1.58 1.17
C ASN A 267 8.71 2.34 2.20
N LEU A 268 9.57 1.65 2.95
CA LEU A 268 10.53 2.26 3.84
C LEU A 268 11.47 3.22 3.08
N PHE A 269 11.90 2.91 1.85
CA PHE A 269 12.67 3.87 1.04
C PHE A 269 11.85 5.11 0.65
N CYS A 270 10.56 4.94 0.37
CA CYS A 270 9.69 6.09 0.10
C CYS A 270 9.51 6.97 1.35
N GLU A 271 9.33 6.37 2.52
CA GLU A 271 9.14 7.10 3.76
C GLU A 271 10.45 7.71 4.30
N ILE A 272 11.61 7.07 4.14
CA ILE A 272 12.89 7.66 4.53
C ILE A 272 13.24 8.88 3.68
N ASP A 273 12.92 8.87 2.38
CA ASP A 273 13.06 10.06 1.52
C ASP A 273 12.29 11.25 2.11
N LYS A 274 11.12 10.99 2.70
CA LYS A 274 10.26 12.00 3.31
C LYS A 274 10.76 12.41 4.69
N TYR A 275 11.14 11.46 5.53
CA TYR A 275 11.65 11.69 6.88
C TYR A 275 12.94 12.54 6.84
N ALA A 276 13.89 12.17 5.97
CA ALA A 276 15.17 12.85 5.81
C ALA A 276 15.04 14.34 5.44
N ARG A 277 13.92 14.78 4.84
CA ARG A 277 13.69 16.20 4.49
C ARG A 277 13.64 17.12 5.71
N VAL A 278 13.18 16.57 6.84
CA VAL A 278 13.07 17.30 8.11
C VAL A 278 14.26 17.00 9.00
N TYR A 279 14.73 15.74 9.01
CA TYR A 279 15.85 15.31 9.84
C TYR A 279 17.18 15.94 9.42
N CYS A 280 17.50 15.93 8.12
CA CYS A 280 18.70 16.53 7.58
C CYS A 280 18.35 17.34 6.31
N PRO A 281 17.81 18.58 6.47
CA PRO A 281 17.39 19.42 5.35
C PRO A 281 18.50 19.72 4.35
N GLU A 282 19.76 19.71 4.79
CA GLU A 282 20.97 19.89 3.99
C GLU A 282 21.06 18.85 2.84
N LEU A 283 20.58 17.63 3.09
CA LEU A 283 20.59 16.51 2.14
C LEU A 283 19.29 16.41 1.30
N ALA A 284 18.45 17.46 1.31
CA ALA A 284 17.19 17.47 0.59
C ALA A 284 17.40 17.56 -0.93
N VAL A 285 17.35 16.41 -1.62
CA VAL A 285 17.38 16.34 -3.08
C VAL A 285 16.13 16.99 -3.70
N GLY A 286 16.34 17.98 -4.58
CA GLY A 286 15.27 18.60 -5.37
C GLY A 286 14.43 19.66 -4.65
N GLY A 287 14.97 20.32 -3.62
CA GLY A 287 14.36 21.50 -2.98
C GLY A 287 13.10 21.22 -2.13
N ARG A 288 12.74 19.95 -1.93
CA ARG A 288 11.59 19.54 -1.13
C ARG A 288 11.99 19.36 0.33
N THR A 289 11.85 20.41 1.14
CA THR A 289 12.20 20.38 2.57
C THR A 289 11.00 20.18 3.49
N ARG A 290 9.76 20.22 2.97
CA ARG A 290 8.53 20.19 3.80
C ARG A 290 7.72 18.90 3.66
N ILE A 291 7.23 18.40 4.78
CA ILE A 291 6.18 17.38 4.84
C ILE A 291 4.84 18.08 5.02
N LYS A 292 3.90 17.86 4.08
CA LYS A 292 2.59 18.52 4.10
C LYS A 292 1.59 17.87 5.06
N GLN A 293 1.62 16.54 5.19
CA GLN A 293 0.64 15.81 5.99
C GLN A 293 1.10 15.66 7.44
N LYS A 294 0.43 16.37 8.34
CA LYS A 294 0.58 16.17 9.79
C LYS A 294 -0.10 14.88 10.23
N TYR A 295 0.45 14.27 11.27
CA TYR A 295 -0.20 13.17 11.95
C TYR A 295 -1.38 13.69 12.77
N SER A 296 -2.43 12.89 12.83
CA SER A 296 -3.58 13.13 13.69
C SER A 296 -3.95 11.78 14.28
N ILE A 297 -4.18 11.77 15.60
CA ILE A 297 -4.54 10.55 16.32
C ILE A 297 -5.88 10.05 15.76
N ASN A 298 -5.91 8.76 15.45
CA ASN A 298 -7.14 8.06 15.17
C ASN A 298 -7.40 7.12 16.36
N PRO A 299 -8.45 7.38 17.18
CA PRO A 299 -8.70 6.61 18.40
C PRO A 299 -9.26 5.22 18.12
N THR A 300 -9.71 4.93 16.89
CA THR A 300 -10.28 3.63 16.55
C THR A 300 -9.18 2.59 16.44
N THR A 301 -9.14 1.62 17.35
CA THR A 301 -8.20 0.50 17.26
C THR A 301 -8.44 -0.31 15.99
N ILE A 302 -7.35 -0.79 15.34
CA ILE A 302 -7.45 -1.67 14.18
C ILE A 302 -7.47 -3.10 14.68
N LYS A 303 -8.41 -3.89 14.18
CA LYS A 303 -8.41 -5.34 14.36
C LYS A 303 -7.58 -5.98 13.25
N LEU A 304 -6.51 -6.64 13.64
CA LEU A 304 -5.53 -7.21 12.74
C LEU A 304 -6.12 -8.39 12.00
N PHE A 305 -5.88 -8.43 10.69
CA PHE A 305 -6.16 -9.55 9.84
C PHE A 305 -5.22 -9.47 8.64
N TYR A 306 -4.38 -10.49 8.47
CA TYR A 306 -3.43 -10.59 7.37
C TYR A 306 -3.84 -11.69 6.40
N PRO A 307 -3.30 -11.72 5.17
CA PRO A 307 -3.56 -12.79 4.22
C PRO A 307 -3.39 -14.17 4.87
N PRO A 308 -4.44 -15.03 4.88
CA PRO A 308 -4.37 -16.36 5.48
C PRO A 308 -3.23 -17.22 4.96
N LYS A 309 -2.85 -17.06 3.67
CA LYS A 309 -1.71 -17.76 3.05
C LYS A 309 -0.35 -17.44 3.68
N TRP A 310 -0.24 -16.37 4.47
CA TRP A 310 0.96 -16.08 5.25
C TRP A 310 1.11 -16.96 6.50
N ASN A 311 0.05 -17.68 6.89
CA ASN A 311 0.06 -18.70 7.93
C ASN A 311 0.64 -18.27 9.29
N PHE A 312 0.35 -17.04 9.74
CA PHE A 312 0.71 -16.59 11.10
C PHE A 312 -0.43 -15.91 11.86
N ASN A 313 -1.63 -15.79 11.29
CA ASN A 313 -2.76 -15.14 12.01
C ASN A 313 -3.04 -15.80 13.36
N HIS A 314 -2.79 -17.11 13.51
CA HIS A 314 -2.92 -17.85 14.77
C HIS A 314 -1.92 -17.42 15.87
N LYS A 315 -0.85 -16.71 15.50
CA LYS A 315 0.15 -16.16 16.45
C LYS A 315 -0.24 -14.79 16.99
N ILE A 316 -1.27 -14.15 16.41
CA ILE A 316 -1.72 -12.83 16.81
C ILE A 316 -2.57 -12.97 18.09
N PRO A 317 -2.27 -12.22 19.15
CA PRO A 317 -3.09 -12.23 20.37
C PRO A 317 -4.56 -11.93 20.08
N GLU A 318 -5.47 -12.69 20.70
CA GLU A 318 -6.92 -12.63 20.45
C GLU A 318 -7.49 -11.21 20.59
N LYS A 319 -7.00 -10.43 21.58
CA LYS A 319 -7.37 -9.01 21.78
C LYS A 319 -7.15 -8.11 20.57
N HIS A 320 -6.26 -8.50 19.65
CA HIS A 320 -5.96 -7.77 18.42
C HIS A 320 -6.74 -8.31 17.21
N LEU A 321 -7.35 -9.49 17.28
CA LEU A 321 -8.11 -10.11 16.17
C LEU A 321 -9.59 -9.70 16.16
N ASN A 322 -10.20 -9.65 17.35
CA ASN A 322 -11.65 -9.45 17.59
C ASN A 322 -11.99 -8.01 17.89
#